data_AF-A0A7D6HSK5-F1
#
_entry.id   AF-A0A7D6HSK5-F1
#
_cell.length_a   1.000
_cell.length_b   1.000
_cell.length_c   1.000
_cell.angle_alpha   90.00
_cell.angle_beta   90.00
_cell.angle_gamma   90.00
#
_symmetry.space_group_name_H-M   'P 1'
#
loop_
_entity.id
_entity.type
_entity.pdbx_description
1 polymer ?
#
loop_
_entity_poly.entity_id
_entity_poly.type
_entity_poly.pdbx_seq_one_letter_code
_entity_poly.pdbx_strand_id
1 'polypeptide(L)'
;MWVSKITGSARPDLESPRRRRNLGNEHYRQVAMRLKWGREIGLPAREFAAEQFGVTLPTLDRWIAEAKKRGFLRRDWATATDATEADK
;
A
#
# COMPACT_ATOMS: atom_id res chain seq x y z
N MET A 1 -27.72 -33.31 -42.70
CA MET A 1 -27.73 -33.44 -41.22
C MET A 1 -26.39 -32.94 -40.71
N TRP A 2 -26.29 -31.66 -40.33
CA TRP A 2 -25.14 -31.08 -39.62
C TRP A 2 -25.70 -30.12 -38.57
N VAL A 3 -25.39 -30.35 -37.30
CA VAL A 3 -25.67 -29.43 -36.19
C VAL A 3 -24.31 -29.02 -35.65
N SER A 4 -23.83 -27.84 -36.06
CA SER A 4 -22.67 -27.21 -35.44
C SER A 4 -23.14 -26.35 -34.28
N LYS A 5 -22.86 -26.84 -33.07
CA LYS A 5 -23.04 -26.18 -31.78
C LYS A 5 -22.17 -24.91 -31.74
N ILE A 6 -22.77 -23.74 -31.95
CA ILE A 6 -22.10 -22.46 -31.67
C ILE A 6 -22.22 -22.23 -30.16
N THR A 7 -21.34 -22.86 -29.40
CA THR A 7 -21.05 -22.40 -28.04
C THR A 7 -19.80 -21.55 -28.14
N GLY A 8 -19.97 -20.35 -28.70
CA GLY A 8 -19.08 -19.24 -28.41
C GLY A 8 -19.22 -18.95 -26.93
N SER A 9 -18.42 -19.65 -26.11
CA SER A 9 -18.23 -19.33 -24.71
C SER A 9 -17.64 -17.93 -24.69
N ALA A 10 -18.51 -16.92 -24.61
CA ALA A 10 -18.16 -15.57 -24.27
C ALA A 10 -17.48 -15.69 -22.90
N ARG A 11 -16.16 -15.83 -22.91
CA ARG A 11 -15.33 -15.33 -21.81
C ARG A 11 -15.88 -13.94 -21.54
N PRO A 12 -16.34 -13.62 -20.31
CA PRO A 12 -16.61 -12.25 -20.00
C PRO A 12 -15.30 -11.52 -20.25
N ASP A 13 -15.33 -10.76 -21.33
CA ASP A 13 -14.41 -9.73 -21.68
C ASP A 13 -14.46 -8.72 -20.53
N LEU A 14 -13.73 -9.03 -19.46
CA LEU A 14 -13.30 -8.01 -18.51
C LEU A 14 -12.09 -7.35 -19.14
N GLU A 15 -12.35 -6.65 -20.25
CA GLU A 15 -11.77 -5.35 -20.48
C GLU A 15 -12.01 -4.49 -19.24
N SER A 16 -11.14 -4.65 -18.24
CA SER A 16 -10.81 -3.52 -17.39
C SER A 16 -9.50 -2.99 -17.94
N PRO A 17 -9.54 -2.12 -18.98
CA PRO A 17 -8.36 -1.39 -19.38
C PRO A 17 -7.87 -0.71 -18.11
N ARG A 18 -6.63 -1.03 -17.72
CA ARG A 18 -5.90 -0.53 -16.55
C ARG A 18 -6.29 0.92 -16.23
N ARG A 19 -7.40 1.13 -15.52
CA ARG A 19 -7.59 2.34 -14.76
C ARG A 19 -6.51 2.18 -13.72
N ARG A 20 -5.44 2.97 -13.85
CA ARG A 20 -4.64 3.30 -12.68
C ARG A 20 -5.64 3.88 -11.69
N ARG A 21 -6.27 3.01 -10.89
CA ARG A 21 -7.12 3.42 -9.77
C ARG A 21 -6.12 4.15 -8.91
N ASN A 22 -6.15 5.48 -8.99
CA ASN A 22 -5.44 6.33 -8.06
C ASN A 22 -5.74 5.74 -6.69
N LEU A 23 -4.69 5.31 -5.99
CA LEU A 23 -4.82 4.75 -4.65
C LEU A 23 -5.66 5.75 -3.86
N GLY A 24 -6.81 5.28 -3.37
CA GLY A 24 -7.79 6.16 -2.74
C GLY A 24 -7.24 6.74 -1.45
N ASN A 25 -7.93 7.73 -0.89
CA ASN A 25 -7.58 8.26 0.44
C ASN A 25 -7.50 7.17 1.51
N GLU A 26 -8.33 6.14 1.37
CA GLU A 26 -8.34 4.97 2.23
C GLU A 26 -7.00 4.22 2.25
N HIS A 27 -6.35 4.09 1.10
CA HIS A 27 -5.02 3.46 1.04
C HIS A 27 -3.99 4.25 1.87
N TYR A 28 -3.97 5.57 1.74
CA TYR A 28 -3.02 6.40 2.49
C TYR A 28 -3.34 6.49 3.98
N ARG A 29 -4.61 6.33 4.37
CA ARG A 29 -4.99 6.11 5.77
C ARG A 29 -4.43 4.79 6.30
N GLN A 30 -4.55 3.71 5.53
CA GLN A 30 -3.98 2.41 5.90
C GLN A 30 -2.46 2.49 6.03
N VAL A 31 -1.77 3.18 5.11
CA VAL A 31 -0.31 3.42 5.21
C VAL A 31 0.03 4.14 6.51
N ALA A 32 -0.68 5.23 6.83
CA ALA A 32 -0.47 5.97 8.08
C ALA A 32 -0.71 5.10 9.33
N MET A 33 -1.76 4.26 9.30
CA MET A 33 -2.08 3.35 10.40
C MET A 33 -1.00 2.29 10.61
N ARG A 34 -0.48 1.67 9.55
CA ARG A 34 0.58 0.66 9.64
C ARG A 34 1.88 1.24 10.17
N LEU A 35 2.22 2.46 9.78
CA LEU A 35 3.40 3.15 10.32
C LEU A 35 3.23 3.46 11.80
N LYS A 36 2.06 3.93 12.23
CA LYS A 36 1.77 4.18 13.66
C LYS A 36 1.87 2.90 14.46
N TRP A 37 1.27 1.83 13.97
CA TRP A 37 1.27 0.54 14.65
C TRP A 37 2.68 -0.05 14.75
N GLY A 38 3.47 -0.01 13.68
CA GLY A 38 4.86 -0.45 13.70
C GLY A 38 5.67 0.26 14.79
N ARG A 39 5.44 1.56 14.98
CA ARG A 39 6.08 2.35 16.04
C ARG A 39 5.58 1.97 17.45
N GLU A 40 4.28 1.74 17.59
CA GLU A 40 3.64 1.35 18.84
C GLU A 40 4.17 0.00 19.38
N ILE A 41 4.48 -0.93 18.47
CA ILE A 41 5.04 -2.25 18.82
C ILE A 41 6.57 -2.29 18.83
N GLY A 42 7.24 -1.13 18.72
CA GLY A 42 8.70 -1.03 18.78
C GLY A 42 9.44 -1.61 17.56
N LEU A 43 8.76 -1.82 16.44
CA LEU A 43 9.38 -2.27 15.20
C LEU A 43 9.84 -1.08 14.34
N PRO A 44 10.81 -1.29 13.43
CA PRO A 44 11.16 -0.31 12.41
C PRO A 44 9.95 -0.04 11.51
N ALA A 45 9.19 1.01 11.81
CA ALA A 45 7.86 1.24 11.24
C ALA A 45 7.83 1.24 9.70
N ARG A 46 8.90 1.72 9.05
CA ARG A 46 9.03 1.73 7.58
C ARG A 46 9.20 0.32 7.03
N GLU A 47 10.07 -0.49 7.62
CA GLU A 47 10.30 -1.87 7.21
C GLU A 47 9.06 -2.73 7.48
N PHE A 48 8.49 -2.61 8.68
CA PHE A 48 7.24 -3.28 9.03
C PHE A 48 6.11 -2.95 8.05
N ALA A 49 5.88 -1.67 7.75
CA ALA A 49 4.84 -1.30 6.80
C ALA A 49 5.12 -1.83 5.38
N ALA A 50 6.38 -1.80 4.94
CA ALA A 50 6.78 -2.31 3.62
C ALA A 50 6.52 -3.82 3.49
N GLU A 51 6.86 -4.59 4.53
CA GLU A 51 6.55 -6.02 4.61
C GLU A 51 5.05 -6.29 4.62
N GLN A 52 4.27 -5.54 5.42
CA GLN A 52 2.82 -5.71 5.51
C GLN A 52 2.10 -5.42 4.18
N PHE A 53 2.62 -4.49 3.38
CA PHE A 53 2.08 -4.19 2.05
C PHE A 53 2.73 -5.02 0.93
N GLY A 54 3.78 -5.78 1.22
CA GLY A 54 4.54 -6.54 0.21
C GLY A 54 5.20 -5.64 -0.84
N VAL A 55 5.67 -4.46 -0.45
CA VAL A 55 6.29 -3.48 -1.36
C VAL A 55 7.71 -3.13 -0.94
N THR A 56 8.50 -2.67 -1.90
CA THR A 56 9.83 -2.13 -1.64
C THR A 56 9.74 -0.83 -0.83
N LEU A 57 10.73 -0.57 0.05
CA LEU A 57 10.88 0.72 0.76
C LEU A 57 10.72 1.97 -0.10
N PRO A 58 11.34 2.12 -1.29
CA PRO A 58 11.14 3.32 -2.12
C PRO A 58 9.70 3.52 -2.61
N THR A 59 8.96 2.43 -2.79
CA THR A 59 7.51 2.50 -3.10
C THR A 59 6.74 3.00 -1.90
N LEU A 60 7.04 2.47 -0.71
CA LEU A 60 6.46 2.93 0.54
C LEU A 60 6.78 4.40 0.81
N ASP A 61 8.00 4.87 0.54
CA ASP A 61 8.38 6.27 0.74
C ASP A 61 7.56 7.23 -0.12
N ARG A 62 7.25 6.84 -1.37
CA ARG A 62 6.32 7.60 -2.23
C ARG A 62 4.92 7.66 -1.61
N TRP A 63 4.45 6.56 -1.02
CA TRP A 63 3.15 6.53 -0.35
C TRP A 63 3.14 7.34 0.96
N ILE A 64 4.24 7.34 1.71
CA ILE A 64 4.43 8.17 2.90
C ILE A 64 4.36 9.64 2.52
N ALA A 65 5.04 10.05 1.43
CA ALA A 65 5.00 11.42 0.93
C ALA A 65 3.57 11.84 0.54
N GLU A 66 2.84 10.97 -0.16
CA GLU A 66 1.43 11.21 -0.50
C GLU A 66 0.52 11.25 0.74
N ALA A 67 0.73 10.38 1.72
CA ALA A 67 -0.02 10.38 2.98
C ALA A 67 0.21 11.68 3.78
N LYS A 68 1.43 12.21 3.79
CA LYS A 68 1.76 13.53 4.37
C LYS A 68 1.07 14.66 3.62
N LYS A 69 1.16 14.65 2.28
CA LYS A 69 0.53 15.66 1.43
C LYS A 69 -0.99 15.72 1.62
N ARG A 70 -1.62 14.57 1.87
CA ARG A 70 -3.06 14.45 2.12
C ARG A 70 -3.48 14.68 3.57
N GLY A 71 -2.53 14.92 4.49
CA GLY A 71 -2.80 15.19 5.90
C GLY A 71 -3.12 13.97 6.76
N PHE A 72 -2.94 12.74 6.25
CA PHE A 72 -3.13 11.52 7.04
C PHE A 72 -1.96 11.24 7.98
N LEU A 73 -0.83 11.90 7.74
CA LEU A 73 0.42 11.73 8.46
C LEU A 73 1.05 13.09 8.73
N ARG A 74 1.64 13.29 9.91
CA ARG A 74 2.36 14.54 10.23
C ARG A 74 3.56 14.70 9.28
N ARG A 75 3.88 15.96 8.94
CA ARG A 75 5.00 16.30 8.05
C ARG A 75 6.34 15.76 8.58
N ASP A 76 6.52 15.83 9.90
CA ASP A 76 7.73 15.39 10.63
C ASP A 76 7.77 13.88 10.95
N TRP A 77 6.84 13.10 10.40
CA TRP A 77 6.70 11.67 10.70
C TRP A 77 7.93 10.81 10.31
N ALA A 78 8.89 11.35 9.55
CA ALA A 78 10.07 10.60 9.13
C ALA A 78 11.30 10.78 10.03
N THR A 79 11.26 11.67 11.04
CA THR A 79 12.48 12.15 11.70
C THR A 79 12.64 11.69 13.15
N ALA A 80 11.62 11.11 13.77
CA ALA A 80 11.88 10.38 15.01
C ALA A 80 12.35 8.96 14.62
N THR A 81 13.62 8.89 14.21
CA THR A 81 14.47 7.75 14.52
C THR A 81 14.26 7.52 16.00
N ASP A 82 13.43 6.53 16.31
CA ASP A 82 13.39 6.00 17.65
C ASP A 82 14.79 5.42 17.83
N ALA A 83 15.64 6.21 18.50
CA ALA A 83 16.83 5.73 19.14
C ALA A 83 16.35 4.79 20.26
N THR A 84 15.79 3.64 19.88
CA THR A 84 15.92 2.45 20.70
C THR A 84 17.39 2.09 20.57
N GLU A 85 18.18 2.73 21.44
CA GLU A 85 19.39 2.17 22.01
C GLU A 85 19.18 0.66 22.15
N ALA A 86 19.81 -0.09 21.25
CA ALA A 86 20.12 -1.48 21.49
C ALA A 86 21.21 -1.52 22.57
N ASP A 87 20.82 -1.25 23.82
CA ASP A 87 21.55 -1.67 25.01
C ASP A 87 21.12 -3.10 25.34
N LYS A 88 21.91 -4.06 24.85
CA LYS A 88 22.16 -5.35 25.50
C LYS A 88 23.45 -5.96 24.99
#